data_AF-A0A9W8Z7Z8-F1
#
_entry.id   AF-A0A9W8Z7Z8-F1
#
_cell.length_a   1.000
_cell.length_b   1.000
_cell.length_c   1.000
_cell.angle_alpha   90.00
_cell.angle_beta   90.00
_cell.angle_gamma   90.00
#
_symmetry.space_group_name_H-M   'P 1'
#
loop_
_entity.id
_entity.type
_entity.pdbx_description
1 polymer ?
#
loop_
_entity_poly.entity_id
_entity_poly.type
_entity_poly.pdbx_seq_one_letter_code
_entity_poly.pdbx_strand_id
1 'polypeptide(L)'
;MAASSIEKIKSLPALPSQATAIDQGQYTIATKQQLNLIPTNDEATRTHIWFRTPALTIDTIKHIRSIQLWAESRDQGANRERFYGNWTWFELAILENESSQEPKKVNDVEFVWKSHRNRFQATDFDWGEGQKFTEDQDLVHLLEVSGSGEDAPIWTMY
;
A
#
# COMPACT_ATOMS: atom_id res chain seq x y z
N MET A 1 9.25 -27.02 -12.83
CA MET A 1 9.58 -26.08 -11.75
C MET A 1 8.51 -25.01 -11.74
N ALA A 2 7.83 -24.77 -10.61
CA ALA A 2 6.86 -23.69 -10.51
C ALA A 2 7.60 -22.35 -10.61
N ALA A 3 7.06 -21.39 -11.38
CA ALA A 3 7.55 -20.02 -11.36
C ALA A 3 7.55 -19.50 -9.91
N SER A 4 8.62 -18.82 -9.49
CA SER A 4 8.66 -18.16 -8.18
C SER A 4 7.50 -17.18 -8.09
N SER A 5 6.98 -16.93 -6.88
CA SER A 5 5.79 -16.09 -6.69
C SER A 5 5.93 -14.71 -7.36
N ILE A 6 7.15 -14.14 -7.37
CA ILE A 6 7.43 -12.87 -8.03
C ILE A 6 7.31 -12.91 -9.56
N GLU A 7 7.72 -14.00 -10.21
CA GLU A 7 7.60 -14.13 -11.67
C GLU A 7 6.13 -14.20 -12.09
N LYS A 8 5.27 -14.79 -11.24
CA LYS A 8 3.82 -14.74 -11.44
C LYS A 8 3.30 -13.31 -11.34
N ILE A 9 3.70 -12.55 -10.31
CA ILE A 9 3.27 -11.15 -10.14
C ILE A 9 3.75 -10.28 -11.32
N LYS A 10 4.99 -10.44 -11.78
CA LYS A 10 5.52 -9.71 -12.94
C LYS A 10 4.80 -10.03 -14.25
N SER A 11 4.19 -11.22 -14.35
CA SER A 11 3.41 -11.63 -15.52
C SER A 11 1.97 -11.10 -15.52
N LEU A 12 1.49 -10.53 -14.41
CA LEU A 12 0.14 -9.98 -14.33
C LEU A 12 0.00 -8.70 -15.16
N PRO A 13 -1.16 -8.48 -15.80
CA PRO A 13 -1.41 -7.24 -16.52
C PRO A 13 -1.44 -6.04 -15.56
N ALA A 14 -1.05 -4.88 -16.07
CA ALA A 14 -1.29 -3.62 -15.37
C ALA A 14 -2.80 -3.36 -15.26
N LEU A 15 -3.24 -2.71 -14.17
CA LEU A 15 -4.63 -2.28 -14.04
C LEU A 15 -4.98 -1.35 -15.22
N PRO A 16 -6.00 -1.69 -16.04
CA PRO A 16 -6.36 -0.88 -17.19
C PRO A 16 -7.02 0.44 -16.75
N SER A 17 -7.19 1.35 -17.71
CA SER A 17 -7.94 2.58 -17.48
C SER A 17 -9.38 2.26 -17.05
N GLN A 18 -9.88 2.97 -16.05
CA GLN A 18 -11.23 2.84 -15.52
C GLN A 18 -12.29 3.53 -16.41
N ALA A 19 -11.90 4.00 -17.61
CA ALA A 19 -12.82 4.54 -18.62
C ALA A 19 -13.66 3.46 -19.32
N THR A 20 -13.27 2.19 -19.17
CA THR A 20 -13.98 1.02 -19.72
C THR A 20 -14.16 -0.02 -18.62
N ALA A 21 -15.07 -0.98 -18.85
CA ALA A 21 -15.23 -2.12 -17.95
C ALA A 21 -13.90 -2.86 -17.77
N ILE A 22 -13.57 -3.19 -16.53
CA ILE A 22 -12.38 -3.98 -16.17
C ILE A 22 -12.83 -5.43 -16.03
N ASP A 23 -12.20 -6.32 -16.80
CA ASP A 23 -12.48 -7.75 -16.71
C ASP A 23 -12.15 -8.32 -15.33
N GLN A 24 -12.70 -9.48 -15.00
CA GLN A 24 -12.34 -10.17 -13.77
C GLN A 24 -10.91 -10.72 -13.87
N GLY A 25 -10.09 -10.43 -12.87
CA GLY A 25 -8.71 -10.89 -12.87
C GLY A 25 -7.86 -10.31 -11.74
N GLN A 26 -6.56 -10.58 -11.83
CA GLN A 26 -5.54 -9.96 -10.98
C GLN A 26 -4.75 -8.95 -11.80
N TYR A 27 -4.57 -7.78 -11.21
CA TYR A 27 -3.91 -6.65 -11.86
C TYR A 27 -2.80 -6.11 -10.97
N THR A 28 -1.82 -5.47 -11.58
CA THR A 28 -0.73 -4.79 -10.88
C THR A 28 -0.82 -3.29 -11.06
N ILE A 29 -0.45 -2.57 -10.01
CA ILE A 29 -0.14 -1.14 -10.06
C ILE A 29 1.29 -1.03 -9.61
N ALA A 30 2.18 -0.69 -10.55
CA ALA A 30 3.61 -0.68 -10.31
C ALA A 30 4.18 0.72 -10.47
N THR A 31 5.13 1.07 -9.62
CA THR A 31 5.98 2.23 -9.79
C THR A 31 7.40 1.79 -10.15
N LYS A 32 8.05 2.53 -11.03
CA LYS A 32 9.50 2.40 -11.28
C LYS A 32 10.32 3.41 -10.47
N GLN A 33 9.65 4.31 -9.75
CA GLN A 33 10.31 5.32 -8.94
C GLN A 33 10.94 4.65 -7.72
N GLN A 34 12.22 4.90 -7.49
CA GLN A 34 12.90 4.47 -6.29
C GLN A 34 12.72 5.53 -5.19
N LEU A 35 12.49 5.09 -3.96
CA LEU A 35 12.47 5.95 -2.78
C LEU A 35 13.66 5.60 -1.89
N ASN A 36 14.55 6.57 -1.71
CA ASN A 36 15.67 6.46 -0.78
C ASN A 36 15.31 7.19 0.51
N LEU A 37 15.19 6.44 1.61
CA LEU A 37 14.98 7.00 2.93
C LEU A 37 16.32 7.20 3.60
N ILE A 38 16.57 8.43 4.07
CA ILE A 38 17.76 8.76 4.85
C ILE A 38 17.33 8.78 6.31
N PRO A 39 17.86 7.91 7.18
CA PRO A 39 17.56 7.97 8.60
C PRO A 39 18.07 9.29 9.17
N THR A 40 17.24 9.92 9.98
CA THR A 40 17.62 11.08 10.78
C THR A 40 18.03 10.63 12.18
N ASN A 41 18.87 11.43 12.85
CA ASN A 41 19.34 11.13 14.20
C ASN A 41 18.30 11.47 15.29
N ASP A 42 17.01 11.52 14.94
CA ASP A 42 15.92 11.75 15.88
C ASP A 42 15.17 10.44 16.16
N GLU A 43 14.47 10.36 17.29
CA GLU A 43 13.64 9.21 17.66
C GLU A 43 12.27 9.23 16.96
N ALA A 44 12.05 10.18 16.06
CA ALA A 44 10.77 10.39 15.42
C ALA A 44 10.53 9.38 14.29
N THR A 45 9.37 8.71 14.31
CA THR A 45 8.90 7.92 13.17
C THR A 45 8.49 8.86 12.04
N ARG A 46 8.97 8.59 10.82
CA ARG A 46 8.64 9.36 9.62
C ARG A 46 8.01 8.45 8.58
N THR A 47 6.91 8.92 8.00
CA THR A 47 6.18 8.22 6.94
C THR A 47 6.30 8.99 5.64
N HIS A 48 6.47 8.27 4.54
CA HIS A 48 6.56 8.84 3.19
C HIS A 48 5.63 8.09 2.24
N ILE A 49 4.82 8.84 1.49
CA ILE A 49 4.06 8.26 0.38
C ILE A 49 5.03 7.97 -0.77
N TRP A 50 5.20 6.69 -1.09
CA TRP A 50 6.09 6.24 -2.15
C TRP A 50 5.43 6.32 -3.54
N PHE A 51 4.24 5.74 -3.68
CA PHE A 51 3.44 5.82 -4.89
C PHE A 51 1.96 5.66 -4.55
N ARG A 52 1.11 5.99 -5.51
CA ARG A 52 -0.35 5.95 -5.39
C ARG A 52 -0.96 5.40 -6.65
N THR A 53 -2.15 4.83 -6.52
CA THR A 53 -3.01 4.53 -7.64
C THR A 53 -3.64 5.82 -8.16
N PRO A 54 -4.19 5.84 -9.39
CA PRO A 54 -5.23 6.80 -9.75
C PRO A 54 -6.44 6.68 -8.80
N ALA A 55 -7.31 7.69 -8.73
CA ALA A 55 -8.57 7.55 -7.99
C ALA A 55 -9.35 6.35 -8.51
N LEU A 56 -9.82 5.52 -7.59
CA LEU A 56 -10.61 4.35 -7.92
C LEU A 56 -12.08 4.77 -8.05
N THR A 57 -12.74 4.30 -9.10
CA THR A 57 -14.17 4.48 -9.30
C THR A 57 -14.94 3.53 -8.38
N ILE A 58 -16.21 3.87 -8.10
CA ILE A 58 -17.08 3.03 -7.27
C ILE A 58 -17.22 1.61 -7.83
N ASP A 59 -17.26 1.48 -9.16
CA ASP A 59 -17.35 0.17 -9.82
C ASP A 59 -16.07 -0.64 -9.57
N THR A 60 -14.90 -0.05 -9.72
CA THR A 60 -13.63 -0.73 -9.42
C THR A 60 -13.58 -1.16 -7.96
N ILE A 61 -13.91 -0.26 -7.03
CA ILE A 61 -13.88 -0.53 -5.58
C ILE A 61 -14.75 -1.74 -5.22
N LYS A 62 -15.99 -1.80 -5.73
CA LYS A 62 -16.94 -2.91 -5.48
C LYS A 62 -16.43 -4.27 -5.96
N HIS A 63 -15.46 -4.31 -6.88
CA HIS A 63 -14.90 -5.53 -7.42
C HIS A 63 -13.54 -5.90 -6.80
N ILE A 64 -12.97 -5.06 -5.93
CA ILE A 64 -11.71 -5.38 -5.23
C ILE A 64 -11.98 -6.45 -4.18
N ARG A 65 -11.47 -7.65 -4.44
CA ARG A 65 -11.55 -8.79 -3.50
C ARG A 65 -10.36 -8.88 -2.57
N SER A 66 -9.21 -8.37 -3.01
CA SER A 66 -8.01 -8.33 -2.18
C SER A 66 -6.97 -7.36 -2.69
N ILE A 67 -6.16 -6.83 -1.77
CA ILE A 67 -5.01 -5.98 -2.05
C ILE A 67 -3.77 -6.59 -1.38
N GLN A 68 -2.64 -6.59 -2.08
CA GLN A 68 -1.36 -7.06 -1.54
C GLN A 68 -0.22 -6.21 -2.09
N LEU A 69 0.66 -5.74 -1.22
CA LEU A 69 1.85 -5.00 -1.62
C LEU A 69 3.03 -5.96 -1.80
N TRP A 70 3.75 -5.78 -2.89
CA TRP A 70 5.04 -6.40 -3.16
C TRP A 70 6.05 -5.28 -3.35
N ALA A 71 7.20 -5.37 -2.66
CA ALA A 71 8.22 -4.33 -2.71
C ALA A 71 9.61 -4.96 -2.86
N GLU A 72 10.39 -4.48 -3.82
CA GLU A 72 11.82 -4.77 -3.89
C GLU A 72 12.56 -3.77 -3.01
N SER A 73 13.23 -4.26 -1.97
CA SER A 73 13.89 -3.39 -1.00
C SER A 73 15.17 -4.00 -0.46
N ARG A 74 15.98 -3.13 0.13
CA ARG A 74 17.12 -3.50 0.97
C ARG A 74 17.15 -2.60 2.19
N ASP A 75 17.91 -3.01 3.19
CA ASP A 75 18.18 -2.18 4.36
C ASP A 75 19.49 -1.41 4.13
N GLN A 76 19.90 -0.59 5.11
CA GLN A 76 21.18 0.12 5.11
C GLN A 76 22.42 -0.81 5.11
N GLY A 77 22.22 -2.13 5.06
CA GLY A 77 23.26 -3.15 5.10
C GLY A 77 23.66 -3.55 6.51
N ALA A 78 24.91 -4.02 6.68
CA ALA A 78 25.42 -4.51 7.95
C ALA A 78 25.56 -3.38 8.98
N ASN A 79 24.50 -3.17 9.78
CA ASN A 79 24.57 -2.27 10.92
C ASN A 79 25.45 -2.89 12.03
N ARG A 80 26.35 -2.09 12.61
CA ARG A 80 27.21 -2.51 13.74
C ARG A 80 26.39 -2.77 15.00
N GLU A 81 25.19 -2.20 15.08
CA GLU A 81 24.30 -2.28 16.24
C GLU A 81 23.10 -3.21 15.96
N ARG A 82 23.39 -4.52 15.78
CA ARG A 82 22.38 -5.53 15.45
C ARG A 82 21.26 -5.69 16.48
N PHE A 83 21.48 -5.19 17.70
CA PHE A 83 20.60 -5.37 18.84
C PHE A 83 19.29 -4.56 18.76
N TYR A 84 19.24 -3.52 17.93
CA TYR A 84 18.06 -2.65 17.86
C TYR A 84 16.96 -3.16 16.91
N GLY A 85 17.26 -4.13 16.03
CA GLY A 85 16.27 -4.72 15.11
C GLY A 85 15.91 -3.81 13.92
N ASN A 86 14.82 -4.15 13.22
CA ASN A 86 14.38 -3.43 12.02
C ASN A 86 13.29 -2.40 12.33
N TRP A 87 13.57 -1.15 12.01
CA TRP A 87 12.69 0.00 12.25
C TRP A 87 12.07 0.56 10.97
N THR A 88 12.18 -0.16 9.86
CA THR A 88 11.55 0.21 8.59
C THR A 88 10.52 -0.84 8.19
N TRP A 89 9.37 -0.38 7.75
CA TRP A 89 8.26 -1.21 7.30
C TRP A 89 7.50 -0.51 6.17
N PHE A 90 6.71 -1.29 5.45
CA PHE A 90 5.84 -0.81 4.39
C PHE A 90 4.40 -0.82 4.86
N GLU A 91 3.63 0.14 4.37
CA GLU A 91 2.22 0.33 4.71
C GLU A 91 1.39 0.57 3.45
N LEU A 92 0.10 0.25 3.54
CA LEU A 92 -0.93 0.68 2.62
C LEU A 92 -1.79 1.72 3.34
N ALA A 93 -2.06 2.83 2.66
CA ALA A 93 -2.89 3.91 3.20
C ALA A 93 -4.04 4.21 2.23
N ILE A 94 -5.22 4.50 2.78
CA ILE A 94 -6.31 5.11 2.02
C ILE A 94 -6.09 6.62 2.06
N LEU A 95 -6.19 7.27 0.90
CA LEU A 95 -6.08 8.72 0.77
C LEU A 95 -7.48 9.31 0.55
N GLU A 96 -7.71 10.52 1.05
CA GLU A 96 -8.99 11.22 0.87
C GLU A 96 -9.31 11.48 -0.62
N ASN A 97 -8.30 11.82 -1.42
CA ASN A 97 -8.40 12.07 -2.85
C ASN A 97 -7.04 12.00 -3.53
N GLU A 98 -7.01 12.18 -4.87
CA GLU A 98 -5.78 12.11 -5.68
C GLU A 98 -4.72 13.17 -5.32
N SER A 99 -5.12 14.29 -4.71
CA SER A 99 -4.21 15.37 -4.35
C SER A 99 -3.64 15.23 -2.93
N SER A 100 -4.24 14.39 -2.09
CA SER A 100 -3.82 14.19 -0.71
C SER A 100 -2.37 13.72 -0.61
N GLN A 101 -1.64 14.33 0.33
CA GLN A 101 -0.25 14.00 0.66
C GLN A 101 -0.12 13.27 2.00
N GLU A 102 -1.25 12.98 2.65
CA GLU A 102 -1.34 12.31 3.94
C GLU A 102 -2.46 11.27 3.91
N PRO A 103 -2.39 10.21 4.74
CA PRO A 103 -3.47 9.25 4.91
C PRO A 103 -4.78 9.92 5.33
N LYS A 104 -5.89 9.35 4.90
CA LYS A 104 -7.23 9.71 5.37
C LYS A 104 -7.32 9.53 6.90
N LYS A 105 -7.98 10.48 7.57
CA LYS A 105 -8.25 10.44 9.00
C LYS A 105 -9.73 10.59 9.29
N VAL A 106 -10.26 9.75 10.16
CA VAL A 106 -11.64 9.83 10.67
C VAL A 106 -11.58 9.71 12.19
N ASN A 107 -12.09 10.72 12.91
CA ASN A 107 -12.03 10.78 14.38
C ASN A 107 -10.62 10.54 14.94
N ASP A 108 -9.61 11.21 14.36
CA ASP A 108 -8.18 11.09 14.69
C ASP A 108 -7.55 9.70 14.44
N VAL A 109 -8.29 8.78 13.80
CA VAL A 109 -7.77 7.47 13.37
C VAL A 109 -7.31 7.54 11.92
N GLU A 110 -6.02 7.28 11.69
CA GLU A 110 -5.42 7.17 10.35
C GLU A 110 -5.77 5.82 9.69
N PHE A 111 -6.19 5.88 8.43
CA PHE A 111 -6.52 4.70 7.64
C PHE A 111 -5.26 4.13 7.00
N VAL A 112 -4.44 3.49 7.83
CA VAL A 112 -3.13 2.92 7.46
C VAL A 112 -3.02 1.50 7.99
N TRP A 113 -2.53 0.60 7.14
CA TRP A 113 -2.31 -0.80 7.49
C TRP A 113 -0.89 -1.21 7.17
N LYS A 114 -0.23 -1.81 8.15
CA LYS A 114 1.11 -2.38 7.98
C LYS A 114 1.07 -3.56 7.01
N SER A 115 1.84 -3.48 5.94
CA SER A 115 1.96 -4.56 4.96
C SER A 115 2.98 -5.61 5.40
N HIS A 116 4.24 -5.20 5.62
CA HIS A 116 5.32 -6.07 6.07
C HIS A 116 6.50 -5.23 6.59
N ARG A 117 7.40 -5.86 7.36
CA ARG A 117 8.68 -5.23 7.74
C ARG A 117 9.64 -5.28 6.56
N ASN A 118 10.53 -4.30 6.46
CA ASN A 118 11.63 -4.37 5.50
C ASN A 118 12.55 -5.56 5.85
N ARG A 119 13.52 -5.87 4.99
CA ARG A 119 14.46 -6.98 5.19
C ARG A 119 15.65 -6.53 6.03
N PHE A 120 15.67 -6.89 7.31
CA PHE A 120 16.73 -6.46 8.23
C PHE A 120 18.12 -6.89 7.75
N GLN A 121 19.08 -5.95 7.74
CA GLN A 121 20.48 -6.18 7.35
C GLN A 121 20.70 -6.68 5.90
N ALA A 122 19.67 -6.62 5.05
CA ALA A 122 19.83 -6.99 3.64
C ALA A 122 20.72 -5.97 2.92
N THR A 123 21.82 -6.44 2.34
CA THR A 123 22.73 -5.64 1.52
C THR A 123 22.26 -5.52 0.08
N ASP A 124 21.59 -6.57 -0.41
CA ASP A 124 21.09 -6.69 -1.76
C ASP A 124 19.58 -6.43 -1.79
N PHE A 125 19.13 -5.90 -2.93
CA PHE A 125 17.71 -5.76 -3.22
C PHE A 125 17.09 -7.12 -3.45
N ASP A 126 15.94 -7.36 -2.83
CA ASP A 126 15.15 -8.55 -3.08
C ASP A 126 13.67 -8.26 -2.76
N TRP A 127 12.78 -9.08 -3.30
CA TRP A 127 11.34 -8.89 -3.19
C TRP A 127 10.82 -9.35 -1.83
N GLY A 128 10.05 -8.47 -1.19
CA GLY A 128 9.22 -8.74 -0.03
C GLY A 128 7.76 -8.94 -0.44
N GLU A 129 7.14 -9.99 0.10
CA GLU A 129 5.72 -10.24 -0.01
C GLU A 129 5.02 -9.70 1.24
N GLY A 130 4.08 -8.77 1.03
CA GLY A 130 3.26 -8.19 2.09
C GLY A 130 2.06 -9.03 2.49
N GLN A 131 1.43 -8.67 3.61
CA GLN A 131 0.10 -9.19 3.96
C GLN A 131 -0.89 -8.97 2.82
N LYS A 132 -1.69 -10.00 2.55
CA LYS A 132 -2.85 -9.93 1.66
C LYS A 132 -4.07 -9.51 2.47
N PHE A 133 -4.62 -8.35 2.11
CA PHE A 133 -5.86 -7.83 2.67
C PHE A 133 -7.04 -8.32 1.84
N THR A 134 -8.02 -8.95 2.46
CA THR A 134 -9.24 -9.47 1.80
C THR A 134 -10.47 -8.66 2.21
N GLU A 135 -11.62 -8.95 1.62
CA GLU A 135 -12.90 -8.24 1.89
C GLU A 135 -13.32 -8.25 3.37
N ASP A 136 -12.90 -9.26 4.13
CA ASP A 136 -13.17 -9.38 5.56
C ASP A 136 -12.28 -8.48 6.43
N GLN A 137 -11.32 -7.77 5.83
CA GLN A 137 -10.40 -6.87 6.53
C GLN A 137 -10.76 -5.41 6.25
N ASP A 138 -10.61 -4.58 7.29
CA ASP A 138 -11.00 -3.16 7.29
C ASP A 138 -10.49 -2.39 6.08
N LEU A 139 -9.26 -2.66 5.61
CA LEU A 139 -8.68 -1.96 4.46
C LEU A 139 -9.57 -2.04 3.21
N VAL A 140 -10.08 -3.23 2.87
CA VAL A 140 -10.91 -3.40 1.65
C VAL A 140 -12.33 -2.89 1.91
N HIS A 141 -12.84 -3.12 3.12
CA HIS A 141 -14.18 -2.69 3.50
C HIS A 141 -14.35 -1.16 3.57
N LEU A 142 -13.28 -0.44 3.91
CA LEU A 142 -13.27 1.02 4.08
C LEU A 142 -12.89 1.79 2.80
N LEU A 143 -12.71 1.10 1.67
CA LEU A 143 -12.52 1.77 0.39
C LEU A 143 -13.81 2.49 -0.03
N GLU A 144 -13.67 3.76 -0.35
CA GLU A 144 -14.76 4.61 -0.84
C GLU A 144 -14.25 5.52 -1.96
N VAL A 145 -15.19 6.06 -2.74
CA VAL A 145 -14.86 7.08 -3.73
C VAL A 145 -14.44 8.37 -3.03
N SER A 146 -13.47 9.08 -3.60
CA SER A 146 -13.08 10.41 -3.11
C SER A 146 -14.33 11.30 -3.04
N GLY A 147 -14.66 11.78 -1.83
CA GLY A 147 -15.93 12.45 -1.57
C GLY A 147 -16.20 13.60 -2.53
N SER A 148 -17.25 13.47 -3.37
CA SER A 148 -17.98 14.62 -3.89
C SER A 148 -18.74 15.23 -2.72
N GLY A 149 -18.43 16.47 -2.35
CA GLY A 149 -18.92 17.17 -1.16
C GLY A 149 -20.43 17.46 -1.06
N GLU A 150 -21.30 16.62 -1.59
CA GLU A 150 -22.75 16.72 -1.44
C GLU A 150 -23.33 15.31 -1.34
N ASP A 151 -23.20 14.69 -0.15
CA ASP A 151 -24.02 13.59 0.40
C ASP A 151 -23.21 12.84 1.46
N ALA A 152 -22.81 13.54 2.54
CA ALA A 152 -22.29 12.85 3.71
C ALA A 152 -23.44 12.01 4.32
N PRO A 153 -23.33 10.67 4.41
CA PRO A 153 -24.34 9.87 5.05
C PRO A 153 -24.41 10.22 6.54
N ILE A 154 -25.64 10.45 6.98
CA ILE A 154 -26.05 10.61 8.37
C ILE A 154 -25.70 9.31 9.11
N TRP A 155 -24.49 9.21 9.68
CA TRP A 155 -24.19 8.14 10.64
C TRP A 155 -24.91 8.47 11.94
N THR A 156 -26.11 7.89 12.10
CA THR A 156 -26.78 7.80 13.41
C THR A 156 -26.15 6.63 14.15
N MET A 157 -25.45 6.90 15.25
CA MET A 157 -25.02 5.88 16.21
C MET A 157 -26.23 5.40 17.03
N TYR A 158 -26.33 4.09 17.25
CA TYR A 158 -26.98 3.55 18.46
C TYR A 158 -25.92 3.36 19.54
#